data_AF-A0A540KHX1-F1
#
_entry.id   AF-A0A540KHX1-F1
#
_cell.length_a   1.000
_cell.length_b   1.000
_cell.length_c   1.000
_cell.angle_alpha   90.00
_cell.angle_beta   90.00
_cell.angle_gamma   90.00
#
_symmetry.space_group_name_H-M   'P 1'
#
loop_
_entity.id
_entity.type
_entity.pdbx_description
1 polymer ?
#
loop_
_entity_poly.entity_id
_entity_poly.type
_entity_poly.pdbx_seq_one_letter_code
_entity_poly.pdbx_strand_id
1 'polypeptide(L)'
;MICVGCSQKNPHWASVSYGVFICLECFDKHYGLDVHILFVRSVTMDSWSEIQIKKMEVGDNEQLNTFLTGYGVPKKMDIITKYNATNGGVVRVQGDEFWHMTKVLRLRANDRVELFNGKGSLIQGLIQSVDRSGLDFVALEDPKLVLPQNTQWHVFAGFGTLKGGRADWLVEKCTELGASSLTPLLTERSPTISENRVERLQRVNMAAAKQCQRLHEMIMNPPVKVDGLLALVAQSKLAFLATAEATPLVSALTSSGWESSGLIVVGPEGDFTEKEVSDLMEAGAISVGLGPHRLRVETATVALLATLMLWSDSQKAYDS
;
A
#
# COMPACT_ATOMS: atom_id res chain seq x y z
N MET A 1 16.38 22.40 -22.61
CA MET A 1 15.22 22.28 -21.70
C MET A 1 14.05 23.11 -22.24
N ILE A 2 12.81 22.67 -22.01
CA ILE A 2 11.58 23.37 -22.42
C ILE A 2 10.69 23.62 -21.20
N CYS A 3 9.89 24.69 -21.21
CA CYS A 3 8.92 24.97 -20.17
C CYS A 3 7.85 23.87 -20.07
N VAL A 4 7.54 23.42 -18.85
CA VAL A 4 6.55 22.36 -18.57
C VAL A 4 5.14 22.73 -19.03
N GLY A 5 4.78 24.02 -18.99
CA GLY A 5 3.44 24.52 -19.33
C GLY A 5 3.27 24.82 -20.82
N CYS A 6 4.07 25.75 -21.35
CA CYS A 6 3.90 26.26 -22.73
C CYS A 6 4.90 25.70 -23.74
N SER A 7 5.85 24.85 -23.33
CA SER A 7 6.91 24.29 -24.19
C SER A 7 7.87 25.34 -24.79
N GLN A 8 7.89 26.57 -24.27
CA GLN A 8 8.90 27.58 -24.63
C GLN A 8 10.31 27.07 -24.31
N LYS A 9 11.27 27.34 -25.20
CA LYS A 9 12.66 26.91 -25.02
C LYS A 9 13.38 27.77 -23.97
N ASN A 10 14.40 27.19 -23.34
CA ASN A 10 15.29 27.84 -22.37
C ASN A 10 14.53 28.47 -21.18
N PRO A 11 13.84 27.64 -20.37
CA PRO A 11 13.27 28.10 -19.10
C PRO A 11 14.39 28.54 -18.15
N HIS A 12 14.21 29.68 -17.49
CA HIS A 12 15.16 30.24 -16.50
C HIS A 12 14.64 30.15 -15.06
N TRP A 13 13.46 29.54 -14.88
CA TRP A 13 12.79 29.34 -13.60
C TRP A 13 12.47 27.87 -13.40
N ALA A 14 12.32 27.45 -12.15
CA ALA A 14 12.01 26.09 -11.79
C ALA A 14 11.05 26.02 -10.60
N SER A 15 10.03 25.16 -10.70
CA SER A 15 9.22 24.76 -9.56
C SER A 15 9.94 23.63 -8.83
N VAL A 16 10.41 23.93 -7.63
CA VAL A 16 11.08 22.96 -6.76
C VAL A 16 10.08 21.96 -6.17
N SER A 17 8.83 22.39 -5.94
CA SER A 17 7.76 21.52 -5.43
C SER A 17 7.54 20.30 -6.32
N TYR A 18 7.65 20.47 -7.63
CA TYR A 18 7.39 19.42 -8.62
C TYR A 18 8.64 18.99 -9.41
N GLY A 19 9.80 19.59 -9.16
CA GLY A 19 11.04 19.25 -9.85
C GLY A 19 11.02 19.59 -11.36
N VAL A 20 10.36 20.68 -11.77
CA VAL A 20 10.14 21.01 -13.19
C VAL A 20 10.59 22.41 -13.57
N PHE A 21 10.94 22.61 -14.84
CA PHE A 21 11.37 23.90 -15.37
C PHE A 21 10.22 24.68 -16.02
N ILE A 22 10.18 26.00 -15.77
CA ILE A 22 9.14 26.92 -16.26
C ILE A 22 9.76 28.18 -16.90
N CYS A 23 9.09 28.75 -17.90
CA CYS A 23 9.50 30.03 -18.49
C CYS A 23 8.98 31.22 -17.66
N LEU A 24 9.44 32.43 -17.97
CA LEU A 24 9.02 33.66 -17.29
C LEU A 24 7.50 33.91 -17.38
N GLU A 25 6.89 33.70 -18.54
CA GLU A 25 5.44 33.88 -18.70
C GLU A 25 4.61 32.87 -17.88
N CYS A 26 5.11 31.65 -17.72
CA CYS A 26 4.49 30.68 -16.82
C CYS A 26 4.75 31.09 -15.37
N PHE A 27 5.97 31.52 -15.03
CA PHE A 27 6.30 32.02 -13.71
C PHE A 27 5.34 33.12 -13.25
N ASP A 28 5.03 34.12 -14.07
CA ASP A 28 4.10 35.21 -13.69
C ASP A 28 2.70 34.66 -13.36
N LYS A 29 2.26 33.61 -14.04
CA LYS A 29 1.00 32.90 -13.76
C LYS A 29 1.09 32.02 -12.52
N HIS A 30 2.27 31.51 -12.21
CA HIS A 30 2.57 30.76 -10.98
C HIS A 30 2.75 31.67 -9.76
N TYR A 31 3.18 32.93 -9.95
CA TYR A 31 3.38 33.92 -8.90
C TYR A 31 2.06 34.39 -8.26
N GLY A 32 0.95 34.26 -8.99
CA GLY A 32 -0.41 34.47 -8.46
C GLY A 32 -0.94 33.32 -7.61
N LEU A 33 -0.17 32.24 -7.42
CA LEU A 33 -0.51 31.09 -6.57
C LEU A 33 0.27 31.18 -5.25
N ASP A 34 -0.32 30.67 -4.18
CA ASP A 34 0.31 30.70 -2.86
C ASP A 34 1.67 29.96 -2.89
N VAL A 35 2.67 30.53 -2.20
CA VAL A 35 4.04 30.00 -2.13
C VAL A 35 4.11 28.59 -1.55
N HIS A 36 3.08 28.20 -0.80
CA HIS A 36 2.90 26.84 -0.28
C HIS A 36 2.52 25.82 -1.36
N ILE A 37 1.84 26.24 -2.43
CA ILE A 37 1.44 25.39 -3.56
C ILE A 37 2.61 25.22 -4.54
N LEU A 38 3.31 26.32 -4.85
CA LEU A 38 4.38 26.35 -5.84
C LEU A 38 5.57 27.14 -5.31
N PHE A 39 6.57 26.41 -4.82
CA PHE A 39 7.85 26.99 -4.50
C PHE A 39 8.67 27.11 -5.78
N VAL A 40 8.80 28.34 -6.29
CA VAL A 40 9.54 28.64 -7.53
C VAL A 40 10.86 29.33 -7.21
N ARG A 41 11.89 28.98 -7.96
CA ARG A 41 13.23 29.56 -7.89
C ARG A 41 13.75 29.94 -9.27
N SER A 42 14.53 31.01 -9.33
CA SER A 42 15.36 31.31 -10.48
C SER A 42 16.51 30.32 -10.54
N VAL A 43 16.77 29.78 -11.73
CA VAL A 43 17.86 28.81 -11.94
C VAL A 43 19.23 29.49 -11.79
N THR A 44 19.34 30.79 -12.08
CA THR A 44 20.62 31.51 -12.10
C THR A 44 20.77 32.57 -11.02
N MET A 45 19.66 33.11 -10.49
CA MET A 45 19.70 34.26 -9.57
C MET A 45 19.49 33.87 -8.11
N ASP A 46 18.85 32.73 -7.83
CA ASP A 46 18.61 32.28 -6.46
C ASP A 46 19.69 31.31 -5.98
N SER A 47 19.89 31.26 -4.66
CA SER A 47 20.66 30.20 -4.02
C SER A 47 19.80 28.94 -3.83
N TRP A 48 20.44 27.78 -4.01
CA TRP A 48 19.80 26.47 -3.97
C TRP A 48 20.39 25.63 -2.83
N SER A 49 19.53 24.92 -2.09
CA SER A 49 19.98 23.93 -1.12
C SER A 49 20.15 22.55 -1.76
N GLU A 50 20.96 21.68 -1.15
CA GLU A 50 21.20 20.32 -1.66
C GLU A 50 19.89 19.51 -1.83
N ILE A 51 18.93 19.69 -0.91
CA ILE A 51 17.62 19.03 -0.99
C ILE A 51 16.86 19.49 -2.23
N GLN A 52 16.95 20.78 -2.57
CA GLN A 52 16.26 21.34 -3.74
C GLN A 52 16.90 20.84 -5.04
N ILE A 53 18.24 20.75 -5.08
CA ILE A 53 18.97 20.17 -6.21
C ILE A 53 18.56 18.72 -6.43
N LYS A 54 18.57 17.88 -5.39
CA LYS A 54 18.12 16.48 -5.47
C LYS A 54 16.68 16.35 -5.97
N LYS A 55 15.78 17.23 -5.55
CA LYS A 55 14.39 17.27 -6.06
C LYS A 55 14.33 17.57 -7.56
N MET A 56 15.17 18.48 -8.04
CA MET A 56 15.27 18.82 -9.47
C MET A 56 15.95 17.72 -10.30
N GLU A 57 16.87 16.95 -9.71
CA GLU A 57 17.52 15.81 -10.38
C GLU A 57 16.58 14.62 -10.59
N VAL A 58 15.64 14.42 -9.66
CA VAL A 58 14.62 13.36 -9.76
C VAL A 58 13.43 13.80 -10.61
N GLY A 59 13.13 15.10 -10.63
CA GLY A 59 11.98 15.64 -11.34
C GLY A 59 12.17 15.69 -12.86
N ASP A 60 11.07 15.49 -13.59
CA ASP A 60 11.06 15.56 -15.04
C ASP A 60 9.75 16.19 -15.57
N ASN A 61 9.90 17.07 -16.57
CA ASN A 61 8.79 17.83 -17.15
C ASN A 61 7.77 16.95 -17.88
N GLU A 62 8.23 15.86 -18.52
CA GLU A 62 7.38 14.92 -19.23
C GLU A 62 6.69 13.96 -18.25
N GLN A 63 7.40 13.50 -17.22
CA GLN A 63 6.84 12.68 -16.15
C GLN A 63 5.71 13.39 -15.41
N LEU A 64 5.88 14.68 -15.05
CA LEU A 64 4.81 15.45 -14.43
C LEU A 64 3.60 15.62 -15.35
N ASN A 65 3.81 15.95 -16.62
CA ASN A 65 2.71 16.12 -17.57
C ASN A 65 1.97 14.80 -17.83
N THR A 66 2.68 13.68 -17.86
CA THR A 66 2.11 12.34 -18.01
C THR A 66 1.27 11.97 -16.79
N PHE A 67 1.82 12.21 -15.59
CA PHE A 67 1.09 12.03 -14.33
C PHE A 67 -0.21 12.84 -14.33
N LEU A 68 -0.14 14.15 -14.58
CA LEU A 68 -1.32 15.03 -14.60
C LEU A 68 -2.35 14.62 -15.65
N THR A 69 -1.90 14.23 -16.84
CA THR A 69 -2.79 13.74 -17.90
C THR A 69 -3.53 12.47 -17.48
N GLY A 70 -2.85 11.57 -16.74
CA GLY A 70 -3.46 10.37 -16.16
C GLY A 70 -4.60 10.65 -15.18
N TYR A 71 -4.63 11.84 -14.57
CA TYR A 71 -5.70 12.31 -13.68
C TYR A 71 -6.68 13.27 -14.38
N GLY A 72 -6.67 13.33 -15.71
CA GLY A 72 -7.60 14.18 -16.47
C GLY A 72 -7.25 15.67 -16.47
N VAL A 73 -6.00 16.02 -16.13
CA VAL A 73 -5.48 17.40 -16.16
C VAL A 73 -4.61 17.58 -17.41
N PRO A 74 -5.12 18.16 -18.51
CA PRO A 74 -4.39 18.28 -19.76
C PRO A 74 -3.24 19.29 -19.64
N LYS A 75 -2.13 19.04 -20.37
CA LYS A 75 -0.96 19.94 -20.40
C LYS A 75 -1.28 21.42 -20.68
N LYS A 76 -2.26 21.67 -21.57
CA LYS A 76 -2.69 23.01 -22.00
C LYS A 76 -3.74 23.68 -21.08
N MET A 77 -4.11 23.04 -19.97
CA MET A 77 -5.01 23.65 -18.98
C MET A 77 -4.38 24.91 -18.41
N ASP A 78 -5.22 25.91 -18.12
CA ASP A 78 -4.81 27.14 -17.45
C ASP A 78 -4.05 26.83 -16.15
N ILE A 79 -2.95 27.53 -15.89
CA ILE A 79 -2.04 27.24 -14.76
C ILE A 79 -2.76 27.39 -13.42
N ILE A 80 -3.59 28.41 -13.26
CA ILE A 80 -4.34 28.62 -12.03
C ILE A 80 -5.30 27.45 -11.81
N THR A 81 -6.03 27.02 -12.85
CA THR A 81 -6.92 25.84 -12.77
C THR A 81 -6.14 24.54 -12.55
N LYS A 82 -5.00 24.38 -13.22
CA LYS A 82 -4.14 23.19 -13.20
C LYS A 82 -3.53 22.93 -11.81
N TYR A 83 -3.18 23.99 -11.08
CA TYR A 83 -2.53 23.91 -9.76
C TYR A 83 -3.45 24.30 -8.58
N ASN A 84 -4.62 24.92 -8.82
CA ASN A 84 -5.68 25.04 -7.81
C ASN A 84 -6.61 23.83 -7.78
N ALA A 85 -6.58 22.93 -8.76
CA ALA A 85 -7.18 21.59 -8.60
C ALA A 85 -6.59 20.85 -7.38
N THR A 86 -5.39 21.25 -6.95
CA THR A 86 -4.68 20.75 -5.76
C THR A 86 -4.85 21.60 -4.51
N ASN A 87 -5.60 22.72 -4.55
CA ASN A 87 -6.02 23.45 -3.34
C ASN A 87 -7.47 23.92 -3.50
N GLY A 88 -8.41 23.25 -2.85
CA GLY A 88 -9.85 23.48 -3.02
C GLY A 88 -10.54 22.67 -4.13
N GLY A 89 -9.84 21.72 -4.74
CA GLY A 89 -10.44 20.76 -5.67
C GLY A 89 -11.53 19.94 -4.98
N VAL A 90 -12.77 20.10 -5.44
CA VAL A 90 -13.90 19.31 -4.94
C VAL A 90 -13.79 17.89 -5.50
N VAL A 91 -13.56 16.92 -4.63
CA VAL A 91 -13.61 15.50 -4.99
C VAL A 91 -14.98 14.95 -4.65
N ARG A 92 -15.65 14.39 -5.65
CA ARG A 92 -16.96 13.76 -5.47
C ARG A 92 -16.79 12.31 -4.98
N VAL A 93 -17.24 12.02 -3.77
CA VAL A 93 -17.33 10.65 -3.22
C VAL A 93 -18.70 10.07 -3.55
N GLN A 94 -18.72 8.88 -4.14
CA GLN A 94 -19.93 8.17 -4.59
C GLN A 94 -19.87 6.68 -4.22
N GLY A 95 -20.96 5.95 -4.51
CA GLY A 95 -21.02 4.50 -4.31
C GLY A 95 -20.97 4.07 -2.83
N ASP A 96 -20.27 2.98 -2.57
CA ASP A 96 -20.21 2.34 -1.24
C ASP A 96 -19.60 3.26 -0.18
N GLU A 97 -18.56 4.04 -0.52
CA GLU A 97 -17.94 4.97 0.42
C GLU A 97 -18.89 6.13 0.78
N PHE A 98 -19.64 6.65 -0.18
CA PHE A 98 -20.68 7.66 0.09
C PHE A 98 -21.75 7.11 1.05
N TRP A 99 -22.22 5.88 0.82
CA TRP A 99 -23.19 5.24 1.69
C TRP A 99 -22.62 5.01 3.09
N HIS A 100 -21.38 4.53 3.19
CA HIS A 100 -20.69 4.30 4.45
C HIS A 100 -20.55 5.60 5.27
N MET A 101 -20.07 6.67 4.64
CA MET A 101 -19.90 7.98 5.28
C MET A 101 -21.23 8.56 5.77
N THR A 102 -22.29 8.52 4.97
CA THR A 102 -23.56 9.21 5.28
C THR A 102 -24.58 8.38 6.06
N LYS A 103 -24.58 7.06 5.91
CA LYS A 103 -25.56 6.17 6.57
C LYS A 103 -24.99 5.45 7.79
N VAL A 104 -23.74 5.01 7.71
CA VAL A 104 -23.09 4.28 8.82
C VAL A 104 -22.46 5.27 9.78
N LEU A 105 -21.51 6.08 9.29
CA LEU A 105 -20.82 7.08 10.11
C LEU A 105 -21.67 8.33 10.38
N ARG A 106 -22.72 8.54 9.58
CA ARG A 106 -23.69 9.65 9.69
C ARG A 106 -23.04 11.04 9.59
N LEU A 107 -21.97 11.13 8.79
CA LEU A 107 -21.23 12.35 8.54
C LEU A 107 -22.09 13.36 7.74
N ARG A 108 -21.84 14.65 7.98
CA ARG A 108 -22.58 15.79 7.43
C ARG A 108 -21.62 16.84 6.89
N ALA A 109 -22.19 17.87 6.25
CA ALA A 109 -21.43 19.04 5.86
C ALA A 109 -20.69 19.64 7.06
N ASN A 110 -19.46 20.10 6.81
CA ASN A 110 -18.45 20.60 7.75
C ASN A 110 -17.79 19.55 8.66
N ASP A 111 -18.12 18.26 8.55
CA ASP A 111 -17.34 17.23 9.25
C ASP A 111 -15.96 17.07 8.58
N ARG A 112 -14.93 16.90 9.42
CA ARG A 112 -13.56 16.61 8.98
C ARG A 112 -13.40 15.13 8.68
N VAL A 113 -12.81 14.82 7.53
CA VAL A 113 -12.54 13.46 7.11
C VAL A 113 -11.16 13.38 6.49
N GLU A 114 -10.57 12.19 6.57
CA GLU A 114 -9.34 11.86 5.86
C GLU A 114 -9.66 10.87 4.75
N LEU A 115 -9.12 11.13 3.56
CA LEU A 115 -9.19 10.20 2.44
C LEU A 115 -7.79 9.67 2.16
N PHE A 116 -7.68 8.38 1.88
CA PHE A 116 -6.44 7.77 1.43
C PHE A 116 -6.70 6.87 0.21
N ASN A 117 -5.66 6.62 -0.58
CA ASN A 117 -5.76 5.89 -1.86
C ASN A 117 -5.23 4.46 -1.82
N GLY A 118 -4.91 3.95 -0.63
CA GLY A 118 -4.31 2.63 -0.43
C GLY A 118 -2.88 2.47 -0.95
N LYS A 119 -2.27 3.55 -1.46
CA LYS A 119 -0.93 3.59 -2.06
C LYS A 119 -0.01 4.60 -1.38
N GLY A 120 -0.33 4.96 -0.14
CA GLY A 120 0.46 5.88 0.69
C GLY A 120 0.07 7.35 0.63
N SER A 121 -0.87 7.75 -0.24
CA SER A 121 -1.37 9.13 -0.25
C SER A 121 -2.50 9.29 0.75
N LEU A 122 -2.40 10.29 1.62
CA LEU A 122 -3.40 10.68 2.61
C LEU A 122 -3.72 12.17 2.42
N ILE A 123 -4.99 12.54 2.45
CA ILE A 123 -5.41 13.94 2.37
C ILE A 123 -6.49 14.23 3.40
N GLN A 124 -6.32 15.33 4.13
CA GLN A 124 -7.30 15.81 5.09
C GLN A 124 -8.21 16.85 4.44
N GLY A 125 -9.48 16.83 4.81
CA GLY A 125 -10.44 17.80 4.28
C GLY A 125 -11.75 17.85 5.03
N LEU A 126 -12.68 18.60 4.46
CA LEU A 126 -14.03 18.78 4.97
C LEU A 126 -15.05 18.28 3.96
N ILE A 127 -16.18 17.83 4.47
CA ILE A 127 -17.37 17.61 3.66
C ILE A 127 -18.01 18.96 3.37
N GLN A 128 -18.03 19.40 2.11
CA GLN A 128 -18.63 20.67 1.71
C GLN A 128 -20.15 20.53 1.55
N SER A 129 -20.60 19.52 0.82
CA SER A 129 -22.01 19.28 0.53
C SER A 129 -22.32 17.79 0.43
N VAL A 130 -23.58 17.44 0.71
CA VAL A 130 -24.09 16.08 0.61
C VAL A 130 -25.44 16.15 -0.10
N ASP A 131 -25.60 15.40 -1.19
CA ASP A 131 -26.88 15.24 -1.85
C ASP A 131 -27.21 13.75 -2.09
N ARG A 132 -28.21 13.44 -2.91
CA ARG A 132 -28.67 12.07 -3.15
C ARG A 132 -27.69 11.22 -3.95
N SER A 133 -26.80 11.84 -4.70
CA SER A 133 -25.89 11.19 -5.66
C SER A 133 -24.44 11.13 -5.19
N GLY A 134 -24.13 11.73 -4.04
CA GLY A 134 -22.78 11.72 -3.50
C GLY A 134 -22.52 12.83 -2.48
N LEU A 135 -21.25 12.91 -2.12
CA LEU A 135 -20.70 13.86 -1.16
C LEU A 135 -19.52 14.59 -1.79
N ASP A 136 -19.43 15.90 -1.56
CA ASP A 136 -18.35 16.75 -2.02
C ASP A 136 -17.33 16.92 -0.91
N PHE A 137 -16.12 16.45 -1.15
CA PHE A 137 -14.96 16.60 -0.27
C PHE A 137 -14.09 17.75 -0.78
N VAL A 138 -13.67 18.63 0.13
CA VAL A 138 -12.72 19.71 -0.15
C VAL A 138 -11.49 19.50 0.71
N ALA A 139 -10.34 19.36 0.05
CA ALA A 139 -9.05 19.28 0.71
C ALA A 139 -8.74 20.56 1.49
N LEU A 140 -8.23 20.40 2.71
CA LEU A 140 -7.75 21.50 3.55
C LEU A 140 -6.25 21.76 3.36
N GLU A 141 -5.51 20.74 2.93
CA GLU A 141 -4.06 20.72 2.83
C GLU A 141 -3.63 19.84 1.64
N ASP A 142 -2.36 19.96 1.24
CA ASP A 142 -1.77 19.08 0.23
C ASP A 142 -1.77 17.61 0.69
N PRO A 143 -1.91 16.64 -0.23
CA PRO A 143 -1.79 15.23 0.12
C PRO A 143 -0.42 14.91 0.73
N LYS A 144 -0.44 14.30 1.91
CA LYS A 144 0.74 13.70 2.52
C LYS A 144 1.05 12.36 1.85
N LEU A 145 2.25 12.25 1.29
CA LEU A 145 2.77 10.97 0.79
C LEU A 145 3.57 10.26 1.89
N VAL A 146 3.13 9.06 2.23
CA VAL A 146 3.81 8.15 3.16
C VAL A 146 4.38 6.99 2.36
N LEU A 147 5.67 6.71 2.53
CA LEU A 147 6.31 5.57 1.87
C LEU A 147 5.92 4.24 2.56
N PRO A 148 5.87 3.13 1.82
CA PRO A 148 5.60 1.82 2.42
C PRO A 148 6.72 1.44 3.40
N GLN A 149 6.37 0.65 4.41
CA GLN A 149 7.37 0.16 5.36
C GLN A 149 8.34 -0.82 4.70
N ASN A 150 9.60 -0.84 5.15
CA ASN A 150 10.60 -1.77 4.64
C ASN A 150 10.29 -3.26 4.95
N THR A 151 9.41 -3.53 5.93
CA THR A 151 9.07 -4.90 6.30
C THR A 151 8.05 -5.49 5.33
N GLN A 152 8.37 -6.60 4.67
CA GLN A 152 7.61 -7.18 3.57
C GLN A 152 7.43 -8.70 3.76
N TRP A 153 6.48 -9.09 4.60
CA TRP A 153 6.10 -10.50 4.78
C TRP A 153 4.92 -10.87 3.89
N HIS A 154 5.10 -11.90 3.06
CA HIS A 154 4.10 -12.40 2.12
C HIS A 154 3.47 -13.70 2.65
N VAL A 155 2.16 -13.68 2.89
CA VAL A 155 1.44 -14.81 3.49
C VAL A 155 0.78 -15.66 2.41
N PHE A 156 1.05 -16.97 2.44
CA PHE A 156 0.40 -18.00 1.66
C PHE A 156 -0.31 -18.92 2.64
N ALA A 157 -1.64 -18.96 2.59
CA ALA A 157 -2.41 -19.71 3.58
C ALA A 157 -3.57 -20.50 2.94
N GLY A 158 -3.73 -21.75 3.36
CA GLY A 158 -4.76 -22.68 2.89
C GLY A 158 -6.16 -22.42 3.44
N PHE A 159 -6.69 -21.19 3.34
CA PHE A 159 -7.95 -20.82 3.99
C PHE A 159 -9.20 -20.88 3.09
N GLY A 160 -9.07 -21.38 1.85
CA GLY A 160 -10.13 -21.39 0.85
C GLY A 160 -11.41 -22.12 1.25
N THR A 161 -11.32 -23.07 2.20
CA THR A 161 -12.42 -23.91 2.69
C THR A 161 -12.90 -23.57 4.10
N LEU A 162 -12.26 -22.62 4.81
CA LEU A 162 -12.65 -22.27 6.18
C LEU A 162 -14.10 -21.79 6.24
N LYS A 163 -14.86 -22.19 7.26
CA LYS A 163 -16.28 -21.82 7.44
C LYS A 163 -16.46 -20.79 8.56
N GLY A 164 -17.66 -20.20 8.63
CA GLY A 164 -18.07 -19.36 9.76
C GLY A 164 -17.29 -18.06 9.92
N GLY A 165 -16.95 -17.39 8.82
CA GLY A 165 -16.24 -16.09 8.86
C GLY A 165 -14.76 -16.17 9.23
N ARG A 166 -14.21 -17.36 9.48
CA ARG A 166 -12.79 -17.54 9.87
C ARG A 166 -11.80 -17.02 8.83
N ALA A 167 -12.11 -17.13 7.53
CA ALA A 167 -11.26 -16.55 6.49
C ALA A 167 -11.32 -15.01 6.49
N ASP A 168 -12.49 -14.43 6.74
CA ASP A 168 -12.63 -12.97 6.85
C ASP A 168 -11.80 -12.47 8.03
N TRP A 169 -11.88 -13.16 9.17
CA TRP A 169 -11.06 -12.86 10.35
C TRP A 169 -9.56 -12.99 10.05
N LEU A 170 -9.13 -14.03 9.32
CA LEU A 170 -7.74 -14.19 8.91
C LEU A 170 -7.26 -13.01 8.04
N VAL A 171 -8.04 -12.61 7.03
CA VAL A 171 -7.71 -11.46 6.16
C VAL A 171 -7.64 -10.18 6.97
N GLU A 172 -8.63 -9.93 7.83
CA GLU A 172 -8.67 -8.77 8.72
C GLU A 172 -7.38 -8.70 9.56
N LYS A 173 -7.00 -9.80 10.22
CA LYS A 173 -5.81 -9.81 11.07
C LYS A 173 -4.49 -9.75 10.30
N CYS A 174 -4.40 -10.32 9.11
CA CYS A 174 -3.23 -10.14 8.25
C CYS A 174 -3.07 -8.66 7.83
N THR A 175 -4.19 -7.99 7.55
CA THR A 175 -4.21 -6.56 7.20
C THR A 175 -3.74 -5.70 8.37
N GLU A 176 -4.31 -5.91 9.55
CA GLU A 176 -3.98 -5.20 10.80
C GLU A 176 -2.51 -5.41 11.21
N LEU A 177 -2.00 -6.63 11.09
CA LEU A 177 -0.64 -6.98 11.51
C LEU A 177 0.46 -6.52 10.55
N GLY A 178 0.11 -5.97 9.38
CA GLY A 178 1.12 -5.44 8.46
C GLY A 178 1.62 -6.41 7.39
N ALA A 179 0.91 -7.51 7.10
CA ALA A 179 1.30 -8.39 5.97
C ALA A 179 1.36 -7.59 4.66
N SER A 180 2.39 -7.80 3.85
CA SER A 180 2.55 -7.13 2.56
C SER A 180 1.54 -7.64 1.53
N SER A 181 1.40 -8.96 1.48
CA SER A 181 0.40 -9.62 0.66
C SER A 181 -0.18 -10.85 1.35
N LEU A 182 -1.38 -11.22 0.93
CA LEU A 182 -2.04 -12.47 1.29
C LEU A 182 -2.52 -13.18 0.04
N THR A 183 -2.09 -14.43 -0.10
CA THR A 183 -2.39 -15.29 -1.24
C THR A 183 -3.14 -16.53 -0.74
N PRO A 184 -4.38 -16.79 -1.21
CA PRO A 184 -5.06 -18.04 -0.93
C PRO A 184 -4.27 -19.22 -1.56
N LEU A 185 -3.86 -20.17 -0.73
CA LEU A 185 -3.15 -21.36 -1.19
C LEU A 185 -4.15 -22.49 -1.47
N LEU A 186 -4.11 -23.02 -2.70
CA LEU A 186 -4.86 -24.18 -3.14
C LEU A 186 -3.98 -25.41 -2.95
N THR A 187 -4.40 -26.28 -2.02
CA THR A 187 -3.69 -27.52 -1.68
C THR A 187 -4.52 -28.73 -2.09
N GLU A 188 -3.94 -29.92 -2.04
CA GLU A 188 -4.65 -31.16 -2.34
C GLU A 188 -5.90 -31.33 -1.46
N ARG A 189 -5.80 -30.99 -0.17
CA ARG A 189 -6.89 -31.08 0.81
C ARG A 189 -7.80 -29.85 0.86
N SER A 190 -7.50 -28.81 0.07
CA SER A 190 -8.31 -27.60 -0.07
C SER A 190 -8.14 -26.97 -1.46
N PRO A 191 -8.66 -27.61 -2.53
CA PRO A 191 -8.27 -27.32 -3.91
C PRO A 191 -8.97 -26.11 -4.53
N THR A 192 -10.01 -25.57 -3.89
CA THR A 192 -10.87 -24.54 -4.50
C THR A 192 -11.19 -23.41 -3.54
N ILE A 193 -11.31 -22.20 -4.10
CA ILE A 193 -11.92 -21.03 -3.47
C ILE A 193 -12.81 -20.36 -4.53
N SER A 194 -14.04 -19.99 -4.17
CA SER A 194 -14.96 -19.38 -5.13
C SER A 194 -14.62 -17.90 -5.41
N GLU A 195 -14.90 -17.43 -6.63
CA GLU A 195 -14.65 -16.02 -7.03
C GLU A 195 -15.41 -15.02 -6.14
N ASN A 196 -16.70 -15.27 -5.87
CA ASN A 196 -17.51 -14.48 -4.94
C ASN A 196 -16.85 -14.34 -3.55
N ARG A 197 -16.11 -15.37 -3.13
CA ARG A 197 -15.38 -15.34 -1.87
C ARG A 197 -14.15 -14.44 -1.98
N VAL A 198 -13.41 -14.50 -3.08
CA VAL A 198 -12.25 -13.61 -3.31
C VAL A 198 -12.68 -12.13 -3.29
N GLU A 199 -13.76 -11.77 -3.97
CA GLU A 199 -14.31 -10.40 -3.91
C GLU A 199 -14.71 -9.98 -2.49
N ARG A 200 -15.34 -10.89 -1.74
CA ARG A 200 -15.68 -10.62 -0.33
C ARG A 200 -14.43 -10.34 0.50
N LEU A 201 -13.36 -11.11 0.33
CA LEU A 201 -12.12 -10.94 1.07
C LEU A 201 -11.43 -9.62 0.73
N GLN A 202 -11.51 -9.15 -0.52
CA GLN A 202 -11.03 -7.81 -0.90
C GLN A 202 -11.77 -6.70 -0.13
N ARG A 203 -13.10 -6.82 0.03
CA ARG A 203 -13.87 -5.86 0.84
C ARG A 203 -13.48 -5.90 2.31
N VAL A 204 -13.20 -7.09 2.86
CA VAL A 204 -12.72 -7.25 4.24
C VAL A 204 -11.34 -6.59 4.42
N ASN A 205 -10.41 -6.81 3.49
CA ASN A 205 -9.10 -6.15 3.48
C ASN A 205 -9.22 -4.62 3.47
N MET A 206 -10.05 -4.06 2.57
CA MET A 206 -10.24 -2.61 2.51
C MET A 206 -10.90 -2.04 3.77
N ALA A 207 -11.87 -2.75 4.36
CA ALA A 207 -12.48 -2.35 5.62
C ALA A 207 -11.47 -2.37 6.79
N ALA A 208 -10.65 -3.42 6.87
CA ALA A 208 -9.60 -3.54 7.88
C ALA A 208 -8.53 -2.46 7.71
N ALA A 209 -8.07 -2.19 6.48
CA ALA A 209 -7.10 -1.14 6.18
C ALA A 209 -7.59 0.25 6.63
N LYS A 210 -8.88 0.56 6.41
CA LYS A 210 -9.52 1.79 6.92
C LYS A 210 -9.52 1.85 8.45
N GLN A 211 -9.88 0.73 9.10
CA GLN A 211 -9.99 0.67 10.56
C GLN A 211 -8.64 0.82 11.26
N CYS A 212 -7.59 0.19 10.73
CA CYS A 212 -6.24 0.28 11.29
C CYS A 212 -5.41 1.44 10.72
N GLN A 213 -6.02 2.33 9.93
CA GLN A 213 -5.39 3.51 9.31
C GLN A 213 -4.15 3.17 8.47
N ARG A 214 -4.19 2.00 7.81
CA ARG A 214 -3.10 1.53 6.98
C ARG A 214 -3.16 2.18 5.60
N LEU A 215 -2.20 3.08 5.33
CA LEU A 215 -2.16 3.87 4.09
C LEU A 215 -1.70 3.09 2.85
N HIS A 216 -1.00 1.96 3.06
CA HIS A 216 -0.60 1.03 2.01
C HIS A 216 -1.37 -0.28 2.17
N GLU A 217 -2.33 -0.52 1.30
CA GLU A 217 -3.17 -1.72 1.35
C GLU A 217 -2.34 -3.00 1.25
N MET A 218 -2.75 -4.03 1.99
CA MET A 218 -2.22 -5.37 1.77
C MET A 218 -2.68 -5.86 0.40
N ILE A 219 -1.76 -6.45 -0.38
CA ILE A 219 -2.09 -6.99 -1.70
C ILE A 219 -2.80 -8.33 -1.53
N MET A 220 -4.04 -8.43 -2.00
CA MET A 220 -4.77 -9.70 -2.11
C MET A 220 -4.48 -10.34 -3.47
N ASN A 221 -3.61 -11.36 -3.47
CA ASN A 221 -3.24 -12.06 -4.70
C ASN A 221 -4.31 -13.08 -5.12
N PRO A 222 -4.38 -13.43 -6.42
CA PRO A 222 -5.18 -14.55 -6.89
C PRO A 222 -4.77 -15.87 -6.21
N PRO A 223 -5.68 -16.85 -6.11
CA PRO A 223 -5.36 -18.16 -5.55
C PRO A 223 -4.26 -18.87 -6.36
N VAL A 224 -3.31 -19.50 -5.67
CA VAL A 224 -2.20 -20.23 -6.29
C VAL A 224 -2.13 -21.67 -5.79
N LYS A 225 -1.66 -22.60 -6.62
CA LYS A 225 -1.33 -23.96 -6.18
C LYS A 225 0.04 -24.01 -5.51
N VAL A 226 0.29 -25.05 -4.71
CA VAL A 226 1.59 -25.29 -4.05
C VAL A 226 2.75 -25.30 -5.06
N ASP A 227 2.59 -25.94 -6.22
CA ASP A 227 3.62 -25.97 -7.28
C ASP A 227 4.01 -24.56 -7.76
N GLY A 228 3.05 -23.63 -7.81
CA GLY A 228 3.28 -22.24 -8.21
C GLY A 228 4.02 -21.41 -7.17
N LEU A 229 4.12 -21.90 -5.93
CA LEU A 229 4.84 -21.27 -4.83
C LEU A 229 6.32 -21.70 -4.78
N LEU A 230 6.68 -22.88 -5.31
CA LEU A 230 8.03 -23.44 -5.19
C LEU A 230 9.12 -22.51 -5.74
N ALA A 231 8.88 -21.88 -6.89
CA ALA A 231 9.83 -20.95 -7.48
C ALA A 231 10.06 -19.69 -6.62
N LEU A 232 9.02 -19.22 -5.92
CA LEU A 232 9.12 -18.08 -5.01
C LEU A 232 9.89 -18.47 -3.74
N VAL A 233 9.64 -19.67 -3.21
CA VAL A 233 10.37 -20.22 -2.06
C VAL A 233 11.86 -20.31 -2.37
N ALA A 234 12.22 -20.88 -3.52
CA ALA A 234 13.61 -21.04 -3.94
C ALA A 234 14.36 -19.71 -4.16
N GLN A 235 13.64 -18.63 -4.46
CA GLN A 235 14.22 -17.29 -4.65
C GLN A 235 14.21 -16.45 -3.37
N SER A 236 13.44 -16.85 -2.36
CA SER A 236 13.36 -16.13 -1.11
C SER A 236 14.51 -16.50 -0.20
N LYS A 237 15.09 -15.50 0.49
CA LYS A 237 16.08 -15.77 1.53
C LYS A 237 15.48 -16.46 2.75
N LEU A 238 14.24 -16.10 3.10
CA LEU A 238 13.47 -16.73 4.18
C LEU A 238 12.09 -17.14 3.68
N ALA A 239 11.75 -18.41 3.91
CA ALA A 239 10.42 -18.94 3.70
C ALA A 239 10.10 -19.89 4.86
N PHE A 240 9.14 -19.53 5.70
CA PHE A 240 8.77 -20.32 6.87
C PHE A 240 7.52 -21.14 6.57
N LEU A 241 7.64 -22.46 6.75
CA LEU A 241 6.54 -23.40 6.62
C LEU A 241 6.06 -23.82 8.00
N ALA A 242 4.81 -23.49 8.34
CA ALA A 242 4.22 -23.92 9.60
C ALA A 242 3.87 -25.42 9.52
N THR A 243 4.59 -26.24 10.29
CA THR A 243 4.32 -27.67 10.44
C THR A 243 4.24 -28.07 11.91
N ALA A 244 3.49 -29.13 12.20
CA ALA A 244 3.50 -29.71 13.53
C ALA A 244 4.89 -30.29 13.85
N GLU A 245 5.28 -30.27 15.13
CA GLU A 245 6.49 -30.93 15.66
C GLU A 245 7.84 -30.46 15.08
N ALA A 246 7.85 -29.35 14.34
CA ALA A 246 9.08 -28.75 13.85
C ALA A 246 9.80 -27.89 14.90
N THR A 247 11.03 -27.48 14.56
CA THR A 247 11.85 -26.56 15.37
C THR A 247 11.05 -25.32 15.77
N PRO A 248 11.04 -24.92 17.06
CA PRO A 248 10.33 -23.73 17.49
C PRO A 248 10.72 -22.50 16.67
N LEU A 249 9.73 -21.71 16.23
CA LEU A 249 9.94 -20.53 15.39
C LEU A 249 11.06 -19.62 15.90
N VAL A 250 11.05 -19.27 17.19
CA VAL A 250 12.05 -18.37 17.78
C VAL A 250 13.46 -18.94 17.68
N SER A 251 13.63 -20.25 17.81
CA SER A 251 14.92 -20.92 17.63
C SER A 251 15.36 -20.84 16.16
N ALA A 252 14.45 -21.10 15.22
CA ALA A 252 14.75 -20.98 13.79
C ALA A 252 15.14 -19.54 13.40
N LEU A 253 14.46 -18.54 13.96
CA LEU A 253 14.80 -17.12 13.74
C LEU A 253 16.16 -16.73 14.30
N THR A 254 16.54 -17.28 15.46
CA THR A 254 17.85 -17.02 16.07
C THR A 254 19.00 -17.60 15.25
N SER A 255 18.76 -18.73 14.59
CA SER A 255 19.73 -19.36 13.68
C SER A 255 19.74 -18.75 12.28
N SER A 256 18.71 -17.98 11.93
CA SER A 256 18.59 -17.32 10.64
C SER A 256 19.28 -15.96 10.65
N GLY A 257 19.80 -15.53 9.50
CA GLY A 257 20.20 -14.13 9.31
C GLY A 257 18.97 -13.22 9.42
N TRP A 258 19.16 -12.00 9.92
CA TRP A 258 18.07 -11.02 9.96
C TRP A 258 17.61 -10.66 8.56
N GLU A 259 16.30 -10.65 8.36
CA GLU A 259 15.67 -10.12 7.15
C GLU A 259 14.40 -9.35 7.50
N SER A 260 14.13 -8.33 6.68
CA SER A 260 12.89 -7.56 6.73
C SER A 260 11.82 -8.10 5.78
N SER A 261 12.12 -9.16 5.03
CA SER A 261 11.18 -9.71 4.05
C SER A 261 11.29 -11.23 3.94
N GLY A 262 10.19 -11.86 3.55
CA GLY A 262 10.16 -13.31 3.34
C GLY A 262 8.75 -13.86 3.17
N LEU A 263 8.66 -15.18 3.11
CA LEU A 263 7.42 -15.91 2.87
C LEU A 263 6.95 -16.60 4.15
N ILE A 264 5.64 -16.63 4.34
CA ILE A 264 4.95 -17.38 5.38
C ILE A 264 4.02 -18.36 4.68
N VAL A 265 4.16 -19.65 4.97
CA VAL A 265 3.39 -20.72 4.33
C VAL A 265 2.65 -21.52 5.40
N VAL A 266 1.31 -21.50 5.33
CA VAL A 266 0.42 -22.17 6.31
C VAL A 266 -0.58 -23.06 5.57
N GLY A 267 -0.67 -24.32 6.01
CA GLY A 267 -1.54 -25.33 5.40
C GLY A 267 -3.04 -25.10 5.65
N PRO A 268 -3.89 -25.92 5.02
CA PRO A 268 -5.33 -25.87 5.21
C PRO A 268 -5.77 -26.56 6.51
N GLU A 269 -7.08 -26.57 6.79
CA GLU A 269 -7.65 -27.27 7.95
C GLU A 269 -7.36 -28.79 7.95
N GLY A 270 -7.19 -29.37 6.75
CA GLY A 270 -6.75 -30.74 6.56
C GLY A 270 -5.24 -30.96 6.63
N ASP A 271 -4.44 -29.94 6.92
CA ASP A 271 -2.96 -29.94 6.83
C ASP A 271 -2.42 -30.16 5.40
N PHE A 272 -1.11 -30.00 5.21
CA PHE A 272 -0.43 -30.38 3.98
C PHE A 272 -0.34 -31.91 3.82
N THR A 273 -0.17 -32.39 2.60
CA THR A 273 0.28 -33.77 2.36
C THR A 273 1.79 -33.89 2.58
N GLU A 274 2.28 -35.10 2.84
CA GLU A 274 3.73 -35.35 2.99
C GLU A 274 4.49 -34.91 1.74
N LYS A 275 3.91 -35.12 0.55
CA LYS A 275 4.46 -34.65 -0.71
C LYS A 275 4.57 -33.13 -0.76
N GLU A 276 3.49 -32.41 -0.44
CA GLU A 276 3.49 -30.93 -0.43
C GLU A 276 4.54 -30.37 0.55
N VAL A 277 4.68 -30.99 1.73
CA VAL A 277 5.73 -30.60 2.69
C VAL A 277 7.13 -30.88 2.10
N SER A 278 7.35 -32.07 1.52
CA SER A 278 8.64 -32.42 0.91
C SER A 278 9.03 -31.44 -0.20
N ASP A 279 8.11 -31.14 -1.12
CA ASP A 279 8.35 -30.23 -2.24
C ASP A 279 8.71 -28.82 -1.75
N LEU A 280 8.04 -28.30 -0.72
CA LEU A 280 8.32 -26.99 -0.14
C LEU A 280 9.67 -26.96 0.58
N MET A 281 10.02 -28.03 1.30
CA MET A 281 11.31 -28.16 1.98
C MET A 281 12.47 -28.28 0.98
N GLU A 282 12.30 -29.07 -0.08
CA GLU A 282 13.27 -29.19 -1.18
C GLU A 282 13.48 -27.87 -1.92
N ALA A 283 12.41 -27.05 -2.04
CA ALA A 283 12.51 -25.70 -2.58
C ALA A 283 13.22 -24.71 -1.64
N GLY A 284 13.50 -25.07 -0.38
CA GLY A 284 14.24 -24.24 0.57
C GLY A 284 13.40 -23.64 1.70
N ALA A 285 12.16 -24.09 1.91
CA ALA A 285 11.38 -23.66 3.07
C ALA A 285 11.98 -24.20 4.38
N ILE A 286 11.85 -23.42 5.45
CA ILE A 286 12.26 -23.76 6.81
C ILE A 286 11.00 -24.14 7.59
N SER A 287 10.89 -25.41 7.95
CA SER A 287 9.79 -25.90 8.81
C SER A 287 9.90 -25.31 10.22
N VAL A 288 8.81 -24.75 10.74
CA VAL A 288 8.75 -24.14 12.07
C VAL A 288 7.50 -24.57 12.86
N GLY A 289 7.72 -24.84 14.15
CA GLY A 289 6.68 -25.11 15.12
C GLY A 289 6.22 -23.85 15.86
N LEU A 290 4.91 -23.74 16.10
CA LEU A 290 4.26 -22.58 16.74
C LEU A 290 3.81 -22.87 18.19
N GLY A 291 4.56 -23.72 18.88
CA GLY A 291 4.29 -24.15 20.25
C GLY A 291 3.72 -25.58 20.36
N PRO A 292 3.35 -26.01 21.58
CA PRO A 292 3.01 -27.41 21.86
C PRO A 292 1.58 -27.81 21.45
N HIS A 293 0.75 -26.85 21.04
CA HIS A 293 -0.66 -27.09 20.73
C HIS A 293 -0.91 -27.00 19.23
N ARG A 294 -1.85 -27.82 18.75
CA ARG A 294 -2.30 -27.75 17.36
C ARG A 294 -3.12 -26.48 17.17
N LEU A 295 -2.58 -25.53 16.41
CA LEU A 295 -3.25 -24.29 16.09
C LEU A 295 -4.15 -24.46 14.86
N ARG A 296 -5.24 -23.71 14.83
CA ARG A 296 -6.08 -23.57 13.62
C ARG A 296 -5.36 -22.72 12.58
N VAL A 297 -5.74 -22.86 11.30
CA VAL A 297 -5.14 -22.14 10.16
C VAL A 297 -5.00 -20.63 10.44
N GLU A 298 -6.10 -19.99 10.85
CA GLU A 298 -6.11 -18.55 11.13
C GLU A 298 -5.25 -18.17 12.33
N THR A 299 -5.21 -19.00 13.37
CA THR A 299 -4.39 -18.77 14.55
C THR A 299 -2.91 -18.95 14.26
N ALA A 300 -2.54 -19.99 13.52
CA ALA A 300 -1.17 -20.25 13.08
C ALA A 300 -0.64 -19.11 12.20
N THR A 301 -1.47 -18.67 11.24
CA THR A 301 -1.14 -17.55 10.34
C THR A 301 -0.86 -16.27 11.12
N VAL A 302 -1.76 -15.91 12.03
CA VAL A 302 -1.64 -14.69 12.86
C VAL A 302 -0.45 -14.78 13.82
N ALA A 303 -0.24 -15.92 14.48
CA ALA A 303 0.87 -16.09 15.42
C ALA A 303 2.23 -15.97 14.72
N LEU A 304 2.37 -16.62 13.56
CA LEU A 304 3.60 -16.59 12.76
C LEU A 304 3.86 -15.18 12.21
N LEU A 305 2.85 -14.54 11.61
CA LEU A 305 2.97 -13.18 11.09
C LEU A 305 3.30 -12.17 12.20
N ALA A 306 2.59 -12.19 13.32
CA ALA A 306 2.85 -11.27 14.43
C ALA A 306 4.28 -11.42 14.96
N THR A 307 4.75 -12.66 15.11
CA THR A 307 6.12 -12.93 15.58
C THR A 307 7.16 -12.40 14.60
N LEU A 308 6.97 -12.63 13.30
CA LEU A 308 7.90 -12.17 12.26
C LEU A 308 7.90 -10.65 12.10
N MET A 309 6.74 -10.01 12.22
CA MET A 309 6.65 -8.55 12.21
C MET A 309 7.38 -7.93 13.39
N LEU A 310 7.19 -8.46 14.61
CA LEU A 310 7.90 -8.00 15.81
C LEU A 310 9.40 -8.29 15.74
N TRP A 311 9.80 -9.45 15.19
CA TRP A 311 11.21 -9.80 14.99
C TRP A 311 11.88 -8.85 14.00
N SER A 312 11.28 -8.60 12.84
CA SER A 312 11.81 -7.65 11.86
C SER A 312 11.86 -6.21 12.40
N ASP A 313 10.89 -5.81 13.23
CA ASP A 313 10.86 -4.49 13.87
C ASP A 313 11.98 -4.32 14.91
N SER A 314 12.23 -5.36 15.72
CA SER A 314 13.21 -5.32 16.82
C SER A 314 14.65 -5.01 16.38
N GLN A 315 15.02 -5.31 15.13
CA GLN A 315 16.38 -5.06 14.65
C GLN A 315 16.53 -3.84 13.74
N LYS A 316 15.43 -3.18 13.33
CA LYS A 316 15.53 -1.86 12.68
C LYS A 316 16.15 -0.80 13.59
N ALA A 317 16.01 -0.97 14.91
CA ALA A 317 16.61 -0.08 15.91
C ALA A 317 18.14 -0.27 16.07
N TYR A 318 18.75 -1.29 15.46
CA TYR A 318 20.20 -1.53 15.52
C TYR A 318 20.97 -0.94 14.32
N ASP A 319 20.28 -0.64 13.21
CA ASP A 319 20.86 -0.10 11.96
C ASP A 319 20.64 1.42 11.76
N SER A 320 20.09 2.11 12.76
CA SER A 320 19.86 3.56 12.79
C SER A 320 20.61 4.24 13.92
#